data_AF-A0A960H5C8-F1
#
_entry.id   AF-A0A960H5C8-F1
#
_cell.length_a   1.000
_cell.length_b   1.000
_cell.length_c   1.000
_cell.angle_alpha   90.00
_cell.angle_beta   90.00
_cell.angle_gamma   90.00
#
_symmetry.space_group_name_H-M   'P 1'
#
loop_
_entity.id
_entity.type
_entity.pdbx_description
1 polymer ?
#
loop_
_entity_poly.entity_id
_entity_poly.type
_entity_poly.pdbx_seq_one_letter_code
_entity_poly.pdbx_strand_id
1 'polypeptide(L)'
;MSNPDEPPGDACNFDRTYYEKARARIEYLFPSVRGLGLRRTWAATIDYTNDHLPILGPLLTDDGPVDGTVVAGPAGHGMMWGPAVAEAAADLTLRGECGWLDLTDLGLDRFDADGNSRLAPEPISLPFPQHA
;
A
#
# COMPACT_ATOMS: atom_id res chain seq x y z
N MET A 1 3.32 8.52 -11.26
CA MET A 1 4.25 7.40 -11.05
C MET A 1 5.11 7.75 -9.85
N SER A 2 5.34 6.80 -8.96
CA SER A 2 6.30 6.97 -7.85
C SER A 2 7.73 6.82 -8.38
N ASN A 3 8.71 7.41 -7.70
CA ASN A 3 10.11 7.29 -8.09
C ASN A 3 10.59 5.86 -7.76
N PRO A 4 10.95 5.02 -8.75
CA PRO A 4 11.37 3.64 -8.50
C PRO A 4 12.73 3.55 -7.79
N ASP A 5 13.51 4.64 -7.81
CA ASP A 5 14.81 4.72 -7.16
C ASP A 5 14.70 5.35 -5.75
N GLU A 6 13.49 5.64 -5.26
CA GLU A 6 13.27 6.20 -3.92
C GLU A 6 13.55 5.13 -2.85
N PRO A 7 14.47 5.39 -1.90
CA PRO A 7 14.74 4.44 -0.83
C PRO A 7 13.56 4.40 0.16
N PRO A 8 13.37 3.28 0.90
CA PRO A 8 12.42 3.22 2.00
C PRO A 8 12.65 4.35 3.03
N GLY A 9 11.57 4.94 3.52
CA GLY A 9 11.59 5.97 4.56
C GLY A 9 10.37 6.87 4.55
N ASP A 10 10.36 7.86 5.45
CA ASP A 10 9.28 8.85 5.54
C ASP A 10 9.34 9.85 4.37
N ALA A 11 8.42 9.70 3.42
CA ALA A 11 8.31 10.57 2.26
C ALA A 11 7.70 11.94 2.63
N CYS A 12 8.55 12.83 3.15
CA CYS A 12 8.13 14.16 3.63
C CYS A 12 8.31 15.30 2.61
N ASN A 13 8.94 15.05 1.45
CA ASN A 13 9.34 16.09 0.49
C ASN A 13 8.91 15.77 -0.94
N PHE A 14 8.68 16.82 -1.73
CA PHE A 14 8.35 16.68 -3.15
C PHE A 14 9.63 16.50 -3.99
N ASP A 15 9.75 15.36 -4.68
CA ASP A 15 10.88 15.09 -5.59
C ASP A 15 10.76 15.89 -6.90
N ARG A 16 11.43 17.05 -6.94
CA ARG A 16 11.50 17.90 -8.13
C ARG A 16 12.20 17.20 -9.30
N THR A 17 13.25 16.44 -9.02
CA THR A 17 14.06 15.79 -10.06
C THR A 17 13.24 14.74 -10.79
N TYR A 18 12.50 13.92 -10.05
CA TYR A 18 11.59 12.95 -10.64
C TYR A 18 10.39 13.61 -11.32
N TYR A 19 9.85 14.71 -10.75
CA TYR A 19 8.81 15.49 -11.41
C TYR A 19 9.23 15.97 -12.81
N GLU A 20 10.42 16.55 -13.00
CA GLU A 20 10.85 17.01 -14.32
C GLU A 20 10.97 15.85 -15.34
N LYS A 21 11.40 14.67 -14.89
CA LYS A 21 11.38 13.45 -15.72
C LYS A 21 9.95 13.06 -16.11
N ALA A 22 9.02 13.07 -15.15
CA ALA A 22 7.62 12.71 -15.38
C ALA A 22 6.89 13.74 -16.25
N ARG A 23 7.22 15.02 -16.10
CA ARG A 23 6.62 16.15 -16.83
C ARG A 23 6.72 15.97 -18.33
N ALA A 24 7.87 15.56 -18.86
CA ALA A 24 8.04 15.32 -20.28
C ALA A 24 7.03 14.26 -20.82
N ARG A 25 6.76 13.21 -20.04
CA ARG A 25 5.76 12.18 -20.38
C ARG A 25 4.33 12.73 -20.27
N ILE A 26 4.04 13.51 -19.23
CA ILE A 26 2.72 14.14 -19.05
C ILE A 26 2.41 15.09 -20.21
N GLU A 27 3.35 15.95 -20.60
CA GLU A 27 3.21 16.89 -21.71
C GLU A 27 3.15 16.21 -23.08
N TYR A 28 3.71 15.00 -23.21
CA TYR A 28 3.56 14.16 -24.39
C TYR A 28 2.14 13.56 -24.47
N LEU A 29 1.66 12.96 -23.37
CA LEU A 29 0.34 12.31 -23.30
C LEU A 29 -0.83 13.30 -23.29
N PHE A 30 -0.63 14.49 -22.72
CA PHE A 30 -1.62 15.55 -22.59
C PHE A 30 -1.07 16.88 -23.13
N PRO A 31 -1.03 17.08 -24.47
CA PRO A 31 -0.40 18.26 -25.05
C PRO A 31 -0.97 19.61 -24.58
N SER A 32 -2.24 19.64 -24.16
CA SER A 32 -2.90 20.85 -23.66
C SER A 32 -2.31 21.40 -22.36
N VAL A 33 -1.53 20.62 -21.61
CA VAL A 33 -0.89 21.07 -20.36
C VAL A 33 0.54 21.58 -20.54
N ARG A 34 1.06 21.60 -21.77
CA ARG A 34 2.42 22.07 -22.08
C ARG A 34 2.64 23.50 -21.62
N GLY A 35 3.75 23.72 -20.91
CA GLY A 35 4.13 25.04 -20.42
C GLY A 35 3.28 25.58 -19.27
N LEU A 36 2.27 24.83 -18.79
CA LEU A 36 1.55 25.20 -17.58
C LEU A 36 2.46 25.01 -16.35
N GLY A 37 2.34 25.93 -15.40
CA GLY A 37 3.06 25.86 -14.13
C GLY A 37 2.35 24.99 -13.09
N LEU A 38 3.08 24.56 -12.06
CA LEU A 38 2.50 23.89 -10.90
C LEU A 38 1.83 24.89 -9.95
N ARG A 39 0.58 24.62 -9.59
CA ARG A 39 -0.18 25.45 -8.62
C ARG A 39 0.11 25.10 -7.16
N ARG A 40 0.36 23.82 -6.88
CA ARG A 40 0.60 23.25 -5.54
C ARG A 40 1.33 21.90 -5.69
N THR A 41 2.15 21.56 -4.69
CA THR A 41 2.82 20.27 -4.54
C THR A 41 2.66 19.79 -3.11
N TRP A 42 2.64 18.48 -2.90
CA TRP A 42 2.64 17.83 -1.58
C TRP A 42 3.39 16.50 -1.68
N ALA A 43 3.72 15.94 -0.52
CA ALA A 43 4.25 14.60 -0.36
C ALA A 43 3.33 13.83 0.59
N ALA A 44 3.33 12.51 0.47
CA ALA A 44 2.60 11.61 1.33
C ALA A 44 3.36 10.29 1.43
N THR A 45 3.37 9.70 2.62
CA THR A 45 3.95 8.37 2.84
C THR A 45 2.93 7.31 2.45
N ILE A 46 3.43 6.25 1.80
CA ILE A 46 2.68 5.03 1.55
C ILE A 46 3.46 3.91 2.22
N ASP A 47 2.78 3.17 3.09
CA ASP A 47 3.25 1.93 3.67
C ASP A 47 3.02 0.77 2.70
N TYR A 48 4.04 -0.07 2.55
CA TYR A 48 3.99 -1.26 1.70
C TYR A 48 4.41 -2.49 2.50
N THR A 49 3.69 -3.58 2.31
CA THR A 49 4.19 -4.93 2.58
C THR A 49 4.96 -5.43 1.35
N ASN A 50 5.88 -6.37 1.51
CA ASN A 50 6.66 -6.89 0.36
C ASN A 50 5.82 -7.69 -0.67
N ASP A 51 4.56 -8.00 -0.35
CA ASP A 51 3.56 -8.59 -1.25
C ASP A 51 2.52 -7.59 -1.79
N HIS A 52 2.55 -6.33 -1.33
CA HIS A 52 1.61 -5.24 -1.65
C HIS A 52 0.14 -5.51 -1.30
N LEU A 53 -0.15 -6.46 -0.42
CA LEU A 53 -1.50 -6.73 0.07
C LEU A 53 -1.73 -6.06 1.44
N PRO A 54 -2.97 -5.63 1.75
CA PRO A 54 -3.29 -5.14 3.08
C PRO A 54 -3.14 -6.24 4.14
N ILE A 55 -3.01 -5.82 5.39
CA ILE A 55 -3.12 -6.68 6.57
C ILE A 55 -4.54 -6.55 7.11
N LEU A 56 -5.24 -7.67 7.23
CA LEU A 56 -6.60 -7.79 7.75
C LEU A 56 -6.71 -9.01 8.67
N GLY A 57 -7.01 -8.80 9.94
CA GLY A 57 -7.16 -9.90 10.91
C GLY A 57 -6.64 -9.53 12.30
N PRO A 58 -6.52 -10.50 13.22
CA PRO A 58 -6.02 -10.24 14.57
C PRO A 58 -4.55 -9.79 14.53
N LEU A 59 -4.17 -8.98 15.52
CA LEU A 59 -2.75 -8.72 15.79
C LEU A 59 -2.14 -9.99 16.38
N LEU A 60 -0.98 -10.42 15.88
CA LEU A 60 -0.24 -11.55 16.45
C LEU A 60 0.94 -11.04 17.27
N THR A 61 1.07 -11.55 18.50
CA THR A 61 2.18 -11.27 19.40
C THR A 61 2.80 -12.58 19.90
N ASP A 62 3.92 -12.50 20.61
CA ASP A 62 4.57 -13.67 21.24
C ASP A 62 3.65 -14.38 22.26
N ASP A 63 2.68 -13.66 22.83
CA ASP A 63 1.70 -14.19 23.79
C ASP A 63 0.44 -14.74 23.11
N GLY A 64 0.36 -14.70 21.77
CA GLY A 64 -0.77 -15.16 20.96
C GLY A 64 -1.54 -14.04 20.26
N PRO A 65 -2.67 -14.36 19.61
CA PRO A 65 -3.50 -13.36 18.94
C PRO A 65 -4.18 -12.43 19.96
N VAL A 66 -4.23 -11.15 19.66
CA VAL A 66 -5.00 -10.14 20.41
C VAL A 66 -6.40 -10.02 19.81
N ASP A 67 -7.42 -10.10 20.65
CA ASP A 67 -8.83 -9.94 20.24
C ASP A 67 -9.05 -8.60 19.54
N GLY A 68 -9.64 -8.67 18.35
CA GLY A 68 -9.93 -7.51 17.51
C GLY A 68 -9.50 -7.70 16.06
N THR A 69 -9.67 -6.66 15.25
CA THR A 69 -9.25 -6.64 13.85
C THR A 69 -8.32 -5.45 13.61
N VAL A 70 -7.14 -5.74 13.07
CA VAL A 70 -6.19 -4.76 12.54
C VAL A 70 -6.43 -4.60 11.05
N VAL A 71 -6.35 -3.35 10.59
CA VAL A 71 -6.28 -2.98 9.18
C VAL A 71 -5.04 -2.10 8.99
N ALA A 72 -4.08 -2.56 8.18
CA ALA A 72 -2.82 -1.84 7.95
C ALA A 72 -2.24 -2.10 6.55
N GLY A 73 -1.27 -1.30 6.11
CA GLY A 73 -0.48 -1.61 4.91
C GLY A 73 -1.24 -1.66 3.60
N PRO A 74 -2.19 -0.76 3.28
CA PRO A 74 -2.98 -0.88 2.05
C PRO A 74 -2.21 -0.58 0.75
N ALA A 75 -0.87 -0.47 0.80
CA ALA A 75 0.04 -0.40 -0.35
C ALA A 75 -0.34 0.66 -1.40
N GLY A 76 -0.89 1.80 -0.94
CA GLY A 76 -1.33 2.91 -1.81
C GLY A 76 -2.72 2.74 -2.44
N HIS A 77 -3.38 1.61 -2.23
CA HIS A 77 -4.71 1.28 -2.78
C HIS A 77 -5.85 1.50 -1.76
N GLY A 78 -5.52 1.93 -0.54
CA GLY A 78 -6.47 2.05 0.59
C GLY A 78 -7.64 3.00 0.33
N MET A 79 -7.48 4.02 -0.51
CA MET A 79 -8.60 4.89 -0.89
C MET A 79 -9.61 4.16 -1.78
N MET A 80 -9.14 3.28 -2.66
CA MET A 80 -10.00 2.53 -3.58
C MET A 80 -10.66 1.34 -2.88
N TRP A 81 -9.90 0.61 -2.06
CA TRP A 81 -10.38 -0.61 -1.39
C TRP A 81 -11.03 -0.34 -0.04
N GLY A 82 -10.85 0.87 0.51
CA GLY A 82 -11.28 1.26 1.86
C GLY A 82 -12.71 0.84 2.23
N PRO A 83 -13.74 1.05 1.39
CA PRO A 83 -15.10 0.63 1.71
C PRO A 83 -15.23 -0.89 1.93
N ALA A 84 -14.70 -1.70 1.01
CA ALA A 84 -14.76 -3.16 1.08
C ALA A 84 -13.90 -3.70 2.24
N VAL A 85 -12.72 -3.12 2.44
CA VAL A 85 -11.82 -3.44 3.57
C VAL A 85 -12.49 -3.14 4.91
N ALA A 86 -13.19 -2.01 5.03
CA ALA A 86 -13.89 -1.63 6.24
C ALA A 86 -15.08 -2.57 6.54
N GLU A 87 -15.83 -2.99 5.52
CA GLU A 87 -16.91 -3.97 5.67
C GLU A 87 -16.36 -5.33 6.12
N ALA A 88 -15.30 -5.83 5.49
CA ALA A 88 -14.64 -7.07 5.88
C ALA A 88 -14.07 -7.00 7.32
N ALA A 89 -13.49 -5.86 7.70
CA ALA A 89 -12.99 -5.65 9.05
C ALA A 89 -14.12 -5.59 10.10
N ALA A 90 -15.28 -5.00 9.75
CA ALA A 90 -16.46 -5.01 10.61
C ALA A 90 -17.00 -6.45 10.78
N ASP A 91 -17.04 -7.24 9.72
CA ASP A 91 -17.45 -8.64 9.75
C ASP A 91 -16.53 -9.48 10.65
N LEU A 92 -15.21 -9.35 10.47
CA LEU A 92 -14.21 -10.00 11.33
C LEU A 92 -14.37 -9.58 12.81
N THR A 93 -14.59 -8.30 13.07
CA THR A 93 -14.73 -7.79 14.44
C THR A 93 -16.00 -8.27 15.12
N LEU A 94 -17.12 -8.33 14.39
CA LEU A 94 -18.43 -8.64 14.97
C LEU A 94 -18.75 -10.15 14.97
N ARG A 95 -18.20 -10.90 14.01
CA ARG A 95 -18.58 -12.31 13.78
C ARG A 95 -17.38 -13.26 13.78
N GLY A 96 -16.15 -12.75 13.74
CA GLY A 96 -14.94 -13.57 13.62
C GLY A 96 -14.66 -14.07 12.20
N GLU A 97 -15.52 -13.78 11.23
CA GLU A 97 -15.38 -14.24 9.84
C GLU A 97 -15.98 -13.23 8.86
N CYS A 98 -15.49 -13.26 7.62
CA CYS A 98 -16.06 -12.56 6.48
C CYS A 98 -16.55 -13.61 5.47
N GLY A 99 -17.86 -13.65 5.20
CA GLY A 99 -18.46 -14.70 4.37
C GLY A 99 -18.47 -14.41 2.87
N TRP A 100 -18.10 -13.20 2.45
CA TRP A 100 -18.23 -12.76 1.05
C TRP A 100 -16.88 -12.49 0.36
N LEU A 101 -15.79 -12.42 1.13
CA LEU A 101 -14.44 -12.23 0.62
C LEU A 101 -13.50 -13.24 1.28
N ASP A 102 -12.66 -13.89 0.46
CA ASP A 102 -11.59 -14.74 0.97
C ASP A 102 -10.46 -13.87 1.52
N LEU A 103 -10.20 -14.01 2.83
CA LEU A 103 -9.20 -13.23 3.56
C LEU A 103 -7.97 -14.06 3.93
N THR A 104 -7.89 -15.32 3.48
CA THR A 104 -6.88 -16.31 3.90
C THR A 104 -5.45 -15.77 3.80
N ASP A 105 -5.19 -14.94 2.80
CA ASP A 105 -3.86 -14.40 2.49
C ASP A 105 -3.68 -12.93 2.90
N LEU A 106 -4.62 -12.38 3.67
CA LEU A 106 -4.56 -11.01 4.20
C LEU A 106 -4.17 -10.95 5.68
N GLY A 107 -4.09 -12.09 6.37
CA GLY A 107 -3.69 -12.17 7.78
C GLY A 107 -2.22 -11.81 8.02
N LEU A 108 -1.87 -11.53 9.28
CA LEU A 108 -0.49 -11.26 9.70
C LEU A 108 0.36 -12.55 9.75
N ASP A 109 -0.28 -13.71 9.83
CA ASP A 109 0.32 -15.06 9.81
C ASP A 109 0.95 -15.43 8.45
N ARG A 110 0.75 -14.60 7.42
CA ARG A 110 1.43 -14.77 6.12
C ARG A 110 2.90 -14.33 6.16
N PHE A 111 3.31 -13.57 7.18
CA PHE A 111 4.68 -13.11 7.35
C PHE A 111 5.48 -14.04 8.27
N ASP A 112 6.76 -14.24 7.95
CA ASP A 112 7.70 -14.87 8.88
C ASP A 112 8.21 -13.88 9.96
N ALA A 113 9.08 -14.36 10.84
CA ALA A 113 9.65 -13.55 11.93
C ALA A 113 10.52 -12.38 11.43
N ASP A 114 11.01 -12.44 10.19
CA ASP A 114 11.80 -11.39 9.54
C ASP A 114 10.90 -10.44 8.72
N GLY A 115 9.58 -10.62 8.76
CA GLY A 115 8.61 -9.79 8.05
C GLY A 115 8.47 -10.10 6.56
N ASN A 116 8.95 -11.25 6.09
CA ASN A 116 8.79 -11.65 4.69
C ASN A 116 7.44 -12.34 4.49
N SER A 117 6.62 -11.83 3.58
CA SER A 117 5.43 -12.54 3.13
C SER A 117 5.78 -13.82 2.38
N ARG A 118 4.99 -14.87 2.61
CA ARG A 118 5.02 -16.11 1.81
C ARG A 118 4.48 -15.93 0.38
N LEU A 119 3.85 -14.79 0.08
CA LEU A 119 3.22 -14.49 -1.21
C LEU A 119 4.18 -13.73 -2.12
N ALA A 120 4.10 -14.01 -3.42
CA ALA A 120 4.82 -13.21 -4.40
C ALA A 120 4.08 -11.90 -4.65
N PRO A 121 4.78 -10.76 -4.80
CA PRO A 121 4.15 -9.50 -5.18
C PRO A 121 3.51 -9.60 -6.56
N GLU A 122 2.41 -8.88 -6.78
CA GLU A 122 1.76 -8.87 -8.08
C GLU A 122 2.69 -8.34 -9.19
N PRO A 123 2.75 -9.00 -10.36
CA PRO A 123 3.70 -8.68 -11.42
C PRO A 123 3.47 -7.34 -12.13
N ILE A 124 2.33 -6.68 -11.87
CA ILE A 124 1.95 -5.37 -12.43
C ILE A 124 2.43 -4.22 -11.53
N SER A 125 2.92 -4.54 -10.33
CA SER A 125 3.45 -3.56 -9.39
C SER A 125 4.71 -2.89 -9.95
N LEU A 126 4.89 -1.59 -9.67
CA LEU A 126 6.17 -0.91 -9.91
C LEU A 126 7.30 -1.66 -9.18
N PRO A 127 8.58 -1.51 -9.55
CA PRO A 127 9.66 -2.04 -8.70
C PRO A 127 9.56 -1.36 -7.32
N PHE A 128 9.37 -2.17 -6.29
CA PHE A 128 9.21 -1.76 -4.89
C PHE A 128 10.33 -2.40 -4.04
N PRO A 129 10.53 -1.95 -2.78
CA PRO A 129 11.54 -2.51 -1.91
C PRO A 129 11.39 -4.03 -1.77
N GLN A 130 12.49 -4.77 -1.89
CA GLN A 130 12.50 -6.23 -1.76
C GLN A 130 12.41 -6.71 -0.31
N HIS A 131 12.62 -5.82 0.65
CA HIS A 131 12.66 -6.08 2.08
C HIS A 131 11.98 -4.92 2.84
N ALA A 132 11.41 -5.23 4.01
CA ALA A 132 10.81 -4.27 4.93
C ALA A 132 11.87 -3.36 5.59
#